data_AF-A0A6A5RHK6-F1
#
_entry.id   AF-A0A6A5RHK6-F1
#
_cell.length_a   1.000
_cell.length_b   1.000
_cell.length_c   1.000
_cell.angle_alpha   90.00
_cell.angle_beta   90.00
_cell.angle_gamma   90.00
#
_symmetry.space_group_name_H-M   'P 1'
#
loop_
_entity.id
_entity.type
_entity.pdbx_description
1 polymer ?
#
loop_
_entity_poly.entity_id
_entity_poly.type
_entity_poly.pdbx_seq_one_letter_code
_entity_poly.pdbx_strand_id
1 'polypeptide(L)'
;MTTKPFPAVTGRCYCGKVKYRLLTSPLFCYACHCPDCQKATGSAFALHATIETYNISIISDAKPSLVTLNSNGSKPDELRPQEGARRALCQQCGTVFWGHDNPWGFAVSDVRIGTLDYPGIMEPDVHSFVGSKVGWLALPKDARTSKGHYDYEQMWPKSSLKRLGVCLERFEAAKKAMAEKKPADEQAEAGVGEKNEIRVEEDGDKTPTATGDSESGEDDEAFEQRFRETERVLNERLAKLSLKLEGGEEQTSSASPI
;
A
#
# COMPACT_ATOMS: atom_id res chain seq x y z
N MET A 1 -1.10 5.73 -24.33
CA MET A 1 -0.60 5.63 -22.94
C MET A 1 0.02 4.26 -22.73
N THR A 2 1.35 4.15 -22.71
CA THR A 2 2.07 2.89 -22.48
C THR A 2 2.57 2.84 -21.05
N THR A 3 1.78 2.27 -20.14
CA THR A 3 2.20 1.98 -18.77
C THR A 3 3.33 0.94 -18.80
N LYS A 4 4.59 1.37 -18.63
CA LYS A 4 5.70 0.44 -18.42
C LYS A 4 5.37 -0.47 -17.22
N PRO A 5 5.58 -1.79 -17.32
CA PRO A 5 5.23 -2.70 -16.24
C PRO A 5 6.11 -2.43 -15.02
N PHE A 6 5.49 -2.01 -13.92
CA PHE A 6 6.14 -2.05 -12.62
C PHE A 6 6.57 -3.50 -12.33
N PRO A 7 7.86 -3.77 -12.02
CA PRO A 7 8.31 -5.13 -11.74
C PRO A 7 7.53 -5.67 -10.55
N ALA A 8 7.00 -6.89 -10.67
CA ALA A 8 5.98 -7.41 -9.76
C ALA A 8 6.53 -7.74 -8.36
N VAL A 9 6.71 -6.72 -7.52
CA VAL A 9 7.29 -6.84 -6.17
C VAL A 9 6.40 -7.70 -5.29
N THR A 10 6.95 -8.83 -4.84
CA THR A 10 6.31 -9.72 -3.87
C THR A 10 6.78 -9.43 -2.44
N GLY A 11 5.99 -9.89 -1.47
CA GLY A 11 6.31 -9.87 -0.06
C GLY A 11 5.64 -11.02 0.69
N ARG A 12 6.08 -11.28 1.93
CA ARG A 12 5.64 -12.40 2.76
C ARG A 12 5.83 -12.13 4.25
N CYS A 13 5.10 -12.87 5.08
CA CYS A 13 5.37 -12.88 6.52
C CYS A 13 6.63 -13.68 6.86
N TYR A 14 7.13 -13.52 8.08
CA TYR A 14 8.28 -14.26 8.59
C TYR A 14 8.13 -15.79 8.45
N CYS A 15 6.94 -16.35 8.68
CA CYS A 15 6.70 -17.79 8.50
C CYS A 15 6.35 -18.21 7.05
N GLY A 16 6.41 -17.30 6.08
CA GLY A 16 6.24 -17.58 4.64
C GLY A 16 4.85 -18.02 4.16
N LYS A 17 3.90 -18.32 5.07
CA LYS A 17 2.55 -18.82 4.73
C LYS A 17 1.71 -17.83 3.95
N VAL A 18 1.71 -16.56 4.37
CA VAL A 18 0.96 -15.48 3.72
C VAL A 18 1.92 -14.71 2.83
N LYS A 19 1.60 -14.64 1.54
CA LYS A 19 2.37 -13.99 0.47
C LYS A 19 1.48 -13.00 -0.27
N TYR A 20 2.04 -11.86 -0.66
CA TYR A 20 1.34 -10.82 -1.40
C TYR A 20 2.21 -10.26 -2.53
N ARG A 21 1.59 -9.46 -3.40
CA ARG A 21 2.22 -8.75 -4.51
C ARG A 21 1.66 -7.33 -4.59
N LEU A 22 2.54 -6.36 -4.82
CA LEU A 22 2.16 -5.02 -5.23
C LEU A 22 1.98 -4.99 -6.76
N LEU A 23 0.83 -4.51 -7.23
CA LEU A 23 0.47 -4.49 -8.65
C LEU A 23 0.99 -3.26 -9.41
N THR A 24 1.46 -2.25 -8.68
CA THR A 24 2.06 -1.01 -9.22
C THR A 24 2.99 -0.40 -8.17
N SER A 25 3.70 0.68 -8.53
CA SER A 25 4.56 1.40 -7.58
C SER A 25 3.75 1.99 -6.43
N PRO A 26 4.35 2.17 -5.24
CA PRO A 26 3.76 3.03 -4.21
C PRO A 26 3.47 4.44 -4.73
N LEU A 27 2.57 5.12 -4.03
CA LEU A 27 2.34 6.56 -4.13
C LEU A 27 3.51 7.33 -3.52
N PHE A 28 4.04 6.83 -2.39
CA PHE A 28 5.13 7.43 -1.64
C PHE A 28 5.75 6.41 -0.67
N CYS A 29 7.03 6.55 -0.35
CA CYS A 29 7.73 5.76 0.67
C CYS A 29 8.21 6.68 1.81
N TYR A 30 8.05 6.26 3.06
CA TYR A 30 8.51 7.06 4.22
C TYR A 30 9.03 6.22 5.38
N ALA A 31 9.91 6.84 6.16
CA ALA A 31 10.48 6.28 7.38
C ALA A 31 9.98 7.07 8.60
N CYS A 32 9.09 6.49 9.40
CA CYS A 32 8.57 7.12 10.62
C CYS A 32 9.42 6.77 11.84
N HIS A 33 10.05 7.78 12.42
CA HIS A 33 10.90 7.67 13.60
C HIS A 33 10.15 7.84 14.94
N CYS A 34 8.82 7.96 14.94
CA CYS A 34 8.08 8.21 16.19
C CYS A 34 8.17 7.02 17.17
N PRO A 35 8.07 7.24 18.51
CA PRO A 35 8.26 6.17 19.50
C PRO A 35 7.29 5.00 19.35
N ASP A 36 6.08 5.23 18.85
CA ASP A 36 5.09 4.17 18.67
C ASP A 36 5.34 3.36 17.38
N CYS A 37 5.95 3.96 16.37
CA CYS A 37 6.47 3.22 15.22
C CYS A 37 7.69 2.37 15.59
N GLN A 38 8.57 2.86 16.47
CA GLN A 38 9.68 2.08 17.03
C GLN A 38 9.18 0.87 17.83
N LYS A 39 8.26 1.09 18.80
CA LYS A 39 7.65 0.01 19.59
C LYS A 39 6.90 -1.00 18.73
N ALA A 40 6.16 -0.56 17.72
CA ALA A 40 5.36 -1.43 16.86
C ALA A 40 6.18 -2.28 15.87
N THR A 41 7.47 -2.00 15.69
CA THR A 41 8.38 -2.79 14.83
C THR A 41 9.53 -3.45 15.60
N GLY A 42 9.81 -3.02 16.83
CA GLY A 42 11.02 -3.38 17.56
C GLY A 42 12.31 -2.79 16.96
N SER A 43 12.18 -1.79 16.07
CA SER A 43 13.28 -1.24 15.26
C SER A 43 13.49 0.26 15.50
N ALA A 44 14.59 0.80 14.99
CA ALA A 44 14.94 2.22 15.09
C ALA A 44 13.91 3.18 14.43
N PHE A 45 13.12 2.66 13.48
CA PHE A 45 12.03 3.35 12.81
C PHE A 45 11.11 2.32 12.13
N ALA A 46 9.96 2.76 11.62
CA ALA A 46 9.15 1.98 10.71
C ALA A 46 9.29 2.48 9.27
N LEU A 47 9.51 1.57 8.31
CA LEU A 47 9.43 1.86 6.88
C LEU A 47 8.04 1.51 6.33
N HIS A 48 7.47 2.45 5.58
CA HIS A 48 6.14 2.40 5.01
C HIS A 48 6.18 2.75 3.52
N ALA A 49 5.47 1.98 2.70
CA ALA A 49 5.16 2.27 1.30
C ALA A 49 3.65 2.45 1.18
N THR A 50 3.21 3.69 0.98
CA THR A 50 1.80 4.05 0.86
C THR A 50 1.31 3.72 -0.54
N ILE A 51 0.27 2.90 -0.67
CA ILE A 51 -0.29 2.45 -1.96
C ILE A 51 -1.81 2.32 -1.88
N GLU A 52 -2.51 2.43 -3.01
CA GLU A 52 -3.95 2.16 -3.08
C GLU A 52 -4.24 0.71 -2.64
N THR A 53 -5.18 0.49 -1.72
CA THR A 53 -5.41 -0.84 -1.13
C THR A 53 -5.77 -1.91 -2.18
N TYR A 54 -6.45 -1.51 -3.27
CA TYR A 54 -6.80 -2.42 -4.36
C TYR A 54 -5.61 -2.87 -5.23
N ASN A 55 -4.44 -2.24 -5.08
CA ASN A 55 -3.20 -2.64 -5.75
C ASN A 55 -2.36 -3.64 -4.93
N ILE A 56 -2.90 -4.16 -3.81
CA ILE A 56 -2.31 -5.25 -3.03
C ILE A 56 -3.06 -6.55 -3.34
N SER A 57 -2.36 -7.51 -3.94
CA SER A 57 -2.91 -8.83 -4.28
C SER A 57 -2.35 -9.91 -3.34
N ILE A 58 -3.21 -10.73 -2.74
CA ILE A 58 -2.78 -11.91 -1.97
C ILE A 58 -2.52 -13.06 -2.96
N ILE A 59 -1.35 -13.67 -2.88
CA ILE A 59 -0.87 -14.73 -3.80
C ILE A 59 -0.62 -16.07 -3.06
N SER A 60 -1.37 -16.31 -2.00
CA SER A 60 -1.35 -17.51 -1.15
C SER A 60 -2.74 -17.80 -0.60
N ASP A 61 -3.05 -19.06 -0.34
CA ASP A 61 -4.36 -19.46 0.22
C ASP A 61 -4.60 -18.87 1.62
N ALA A 62 -3.52 -18.79 2.42
CA ALA A 62 -3.53 -18.09 3.69
C ALA A 62 -3.61 -16.56 3.46
N LYS A 63 -4.57 -15.92 4.12
CA LYS A 63 -4.83 -14.47 4.02
C LYS A 63 -4.37 -13.75 5.29
N PRO A 64 -4.04 -12.44 5.22
CA PRO A 64 -3.92 -11.61 6.41
C PRO A 64 -5.24 -11.54 7.17
N SER A 65 -5.17 -11.41 8.49
CA SER A 65 -6.30 -11.02 9.34
C SER A 65 -6.22 -9.53 9.64
N LEU A 66 -7.32 -8.81 9.43
CA LEU A 66 -7.45 -7.41 9.81
C LEU A 66 -7.79 -7.33 11.30
N VAL A 67 -6.92 -6.72 12.11
CA VAL A 67 -7.14 -6.51 13.54
C VAL A 67 -7.27 -5.03 13.84
N THR A 68 -8.21 -4.66 14.71
CA THR A 68 -8.26 -3.32 15.31
C THR A 68 -7.25 -3.24 16.45
N LEU A 69 -6.40 -2.22 16.45
CA LEU A 69 -5.52 -1.92 17.57
C LEU A 69 -6.11 -0.76 18.38
N ASN A 70 -6.33 -1.01 19.67
CA ASN A 70 -6.70 0.01 20.62
C ASN A 70 -5.53 0.99 20.76
N SER A 71 -5.70 2.25 20.32
CA SER A 71 -4.70 3.30 20.52
C SER A 71 -4.68 3.74 21.99
N ASN A 72 -3.52 3.64 22.64
CA ASN A 72 -3.35 3.87 24.09
C ASN A 72 -3.51 5.35 24.49
N GLY A 73 -4.74 5.87 24.51
CA GLY A 73 -5.06 7.20 25.06
C GLY A 73 -4.53 8.40 24.28
N SER A 74 -3.85 8.19 23.13
CA SER A 74 -3.61 9.25 22.16
C SER A 74 -4.95 9.88 21.78
N LYS A 75 -5.10 11.19 21.98
CA LYS A 75 -6.31 11.91 21.54
C LYS A 75 -6.58 11.61 20.04
N PRO A 76 -7.85 11.61 19.60
CA PRO A 76 -8.15 11.82 18.20
C PRO A 76 -7.40 13.07 17.74
N ASP A 77 -6.47 12.85 16.82
CA ASP A 77 -6.00 13.90 15.93
C ASP A 77 -7.11 14.07 14.88
N GLU A 78 -7.38 15.28 14.40
CA GLU A 78 -8.41 15.54 13.39
C GLU A 78 -8.14 14.74 12.10
N LEU A 79 -6.87 14.38 11.88
CA LEU A 79 -6.38 13.54 10.78
C LEU A 79 -6.52 12.02 10.98
N ARG A 80 -6.99 11.52 12.15
CA ARG A 80 -7.07 10.07 12.44
C ARG A 80 -8.53 9.56 12.38
N PRO A 81 -8.85 8.57 11.53
CA PRO A 81 -10.18 7.94 11.52
C PRO A 81 -10.63 7.40 12.88
N GLN A 82 -11.85 7.73 13.28
CA GLN A 82 -12.45 7.34 14.58
C GLN A 82 -12.71 5.82 14.70
N GLU A 83 -12.74 5.08 13.57
CA GLU A 83 -12.97 3.62 13.53
C GLU A 83 -11.80 2.75 14.03
N GLY A 84 -10.72 3.38 14.52
CA GLY A 84 -9.56 2.73 15.12
C GLY A 84 -8.49 2.32 14.10
N ALA A 85 -7.24 2.26 14.57
CA ALA A 85 -6.08 1.86 13.79
C ALA A 85 -6.18 0.36 13.41
N ARG A 86 -6.63 0.04 12.19
CA ARG A 86 -6.75 -1.36 11.74
C ARG A 86 -5.55 -1.78 10.89
N ARG A 87 -4.98 -2.94 11.21
CA ARG A 87 -3.77 -3.47 10.56
C ARG A 87 -3.96 -4.90 10.08
N ALA A 88 -3.43 -5.21 8.91
CA ALA A 88 -3.41 -6.56 8.34
C ALA A 88 -2.18 -7.31 8.86
N LEU A 89 -2.37 -8.48 9.49
CA LEU A 89 -1.26 -9.30 10.01
C LEU A 89 -1.40 -10.80 9.71
N CYS A 90 -0.30 -11.53 9.80
CA CYS A 90 -0.31 -13.00 9.73
C CYS A 90 -0.64 -13.61 11.10
N GLN A 91 -1.79 -14.29 11.22
CA GLN A 91 -2.24 -14.89 12.49
C GLN A 91 -1.27 -15.91 13.10
N GLN A 92 -0.40 -16.55 12.31
CA GLN A 92 0.55 -17.54 12.82
C GLN A 92 1.83 -16.93 13.43
N CYS A 93 2.30 -15.78 12.94
CA CYS A 93 3.61 -15.22 13.34
C CYS A 93 3.60 -13.72 13.67
N GLY A 94 2.43 -13.09 13.76
CA GLY A 94 2.26 -11.70 14.15
C GLY A 94 2.77 -10.66 13.15
N THR A 95 3.45 -11.05 12.07
CA THR A 95 4.00 -10.10 11.07
C THR A 95 2.88 -9.21 10.52
N VAL A 96 3.00 -7.91 10.77
CA VAL A 96 2.11 -6.86 10.23
C VAL A 96 2.55 -6.51 8.82
N PHE A 97 1.61 -6.52 7.88
CA PHE A 97 1.86 -6.24 6.46
C PHE A 97 1.56 -4.79 6.08
N TRP A 98 0.40 -4.26 6.49
CA TRP A 98 0.01 -2.87 6.28
C TRP A 98 -0.92 -2.38 7.39
N GLY A 99 -1.06 -1.07 7.50
CA GLY A 99 -2.07 -0.41 8.32
C GLY A 99 -2.92 0.55 7.50
N HIS A 100 -4.09 0.87 8.05
CA HIS A 100 -5.02 1.90 7.58
C HIS A 100 -5.03 3.07 8.59
N ASP A 101 -3.85 3.36 9.16
CA ASP A 101 -3.64 4.35 10.21
C ASP A 101 -3.46 5.78 9.63
N ASN A 102 -3.66 5.93 8.31
CA ASN A 102 -3.53 7.15 7.52
C ASN A 102 -4.88 7.90 7.38
N PRO A 103 -4.87 9.17 6.89
CA PRO A 103 -6.09 9.97 6.74
C PRO A 103 -7.12 9.41 5.76
N TRP A 104 -6.74 8.48 4.89
CA TRP A 104 -7.58 7.93 3.82
C TRP A 104 -8.20 6.55 4.17
N GLY A 105 -7.94 6.04 5.37
CA GLY A 105 -8.54 4.80 5.89
C GLY A 105 -8.34 3.60 4.97
N PHE A 106 -9.42 2.93 4.57
CA PHE A 106 -9.34 1.71 3.76
C PHE A 106 -9.04 1.94 2.27
N ALA A 107 -9.13 3.17 1.76
CA ALA A 107 -8.75 3.47 0.38
C ALA A 107 -7.25 3.22 0.12
N VAL A 108 -6.42 3.46 1.13
CA VAL A 108 -4.95 3.47 1.05
C VAL A 108 -4.34 2.60 2.15
N SER A 109 -3.26 1.90 1.85
CA SER A 109 -2.55 0.99 2.75
C SER A 109 -1.08 1.41 2.90
N ASP A 110 -0.60 1.50 4.13
CA ASP A 110 0.82 1.76 4.41
C ASP A 110 1.58 0.45 4.63
N VAL A 111 2.12 -0.09 3.55
CA VAL A 111 2.80 -1.39 3.50
C VAL A 111 4.14 -1.33 4.22
N ARG A 112 4.37 -2.26 5.15
CA ARG A 112 5.63 -2.42 5.87
C ARG A 112 6.68 -2.95 4.89
N ILE A 113 7.53 -2.05 4.39
CA ILE A 113 8.55 -2.34 3.36
C ILE A 113 9.43 -3.54 3.74
N GLY A 114 9.77 -3.72 5.01
CA GLY A 114 10.52 -4.88 5.52
C GLY A 114 9.81 -6.24 5.42
N THR A 115 8.59 -6.30 4.87
CA THR A 115 7.90 -7.56 4.51
C THR A 115 7.92 -7.84 3.00
N LEU A 116 8.48 -6.96 2.18
CA LEU A 116 8.77 -7.21 0.76
C LEU A 116 9.98 -8.13 0.64
N ASP A 117 10.04 -8.92 -0.44
CA ASP A 117 11.15 -9.85 -0.69
C ASP A 117 12.46 -9.10 -1.07
N TYR A 118 12.33 -7.89 -1.60
CA TYR A 118 13.44 -6.99 -1.95
C TYR A 118 13.21 -5.59 -1.36
N PRO A 119 13.33 -5.39 -0.03
CA PRO A 119 12.93 -4.13 0.62
C PRO A 119 13.78 -2.93 0.19
N GLY A 120 15.03 -3.16 -0.24
CA GLY A 120 15.97 -2.12 -0.67
C GLY A 120 15.66 -1.43 -2.00
N ILE A 121 14.55 -1.76 -2.66
CA ILE A 121 14.04 -0.99 -3.83
C ILE A 121 13.05 0.11 -3.42
N MET A 122 12.67 0.16 -2.13
CA MET A 122 11.74 1.13 -1.56
C MET A 122 12.48 2.04 -0.59
N GLU A 123 13.36 2.88 -1.11
CA GLU A 123 14.03 3.93 -0.33
C GLU A 123 13.00 4.98 0.13
N PRO A 124 13.11 5.54 1.36
CA PRO A 124 12.13 6.49 1.87
C PRO A 124 12.31 7.89 1.27
N ASP A 125 11.29 8.40 0.59
CA ASP A 125 11.22 9.78 0.09
C ASP A 125 11.29 10.84 1.20
N VAL A 126 10.96 10.47 2.45
CA VAL A 126 11.09 11.32 3.64
C VAL A 126 11.30 10.51 4.91
N HIS A 127 12.10 11.06 5.84
CA HIS A 127 12.12 10.62 7.24
C HIS A 127 11.26 11.56 8.09
N SER A 128 10.18 11.04 8.68
CA SER A 128 9.26 11.81 9.54
C SER A 128 9.54 11.57 11.03
N PHE A 129 9.13 12.50 11.88
CA PHE A 129 9.40 12.49 13.33
C PHE A 129 10.89 12.40 13.72
N VAL A 130 11.82 13.02 12.96
CA VAL A 130 13.27 12.84 13.20
C VAL A 130 13.78 13.35 14.56
N GLY A 131 12.98 14.14 15.28
CA GLY A 131 13.26 14.49 16.69
C GLY A 131 13.20 13.30 17.66
N SER A 132 12.60 12.17 17.25
CA SER A 132 12.59 10.90 18.00
C SER A 132 13.55 9.84 17.42
N LYS A 133 14.26 10.14 16.33
CA LYS A 133 15.25 9.24 15.70
C LYS A 133 16.32 8.84 16.73
N VAL A 134 16.60 7.55 16.83
CA VAL A 134 17.69 7.04 17.68
C VAL A 134 19.02 7.75 17.37
N GLY A 135 19.77 8.13 18.42
CA GLY A 135 20.89 9.08 18.28
C GLY A 135 21.98 8.62 17.31
N TRP A 136 22.35 7.35 17.37
CA TRP A 136 23.42 6.73 16.57
C TRP A 136 23.09 6.53 15.08
N LEU A 137 21.82 6.61 14.68
CA LEU A 137 21.42 6.39 13.29
C LEU A 137 21.73 7.64 12.43
N ALA A 138 22.70 7.53 11.52
CA ALA A 138 22.90 8.53 10.47
C ALA A 138 21.78 8.44 9.41
N LEU A 139 21.45 9.58 8.80
CA LEU A 139 20.64 9.66 7.57
C LEU A 139 21.53 10.18 6.42
N PRO A 140 21.18 9.95 5.14
CA PRO A 140 21.83 10.62 4.02
C PRO A 140 21.81 12.15 4.17
N LYS A 141 22.84 12.84 3.64
CA LYS A 141 23.02 14.30 3.84
C LYS A 141 21.92 15.15 3.20
N ASP A 142 21.34 14.61 2.14
CA ASP A 142 20.31 15.12 1.26
C ASP A 142 18.91 14.54 1.58
N ALA A 143 18.80 13.68 2.59
CA ALA A 143 17.55 13.07 2.99
C ALA A 143 16.53 14.12 3.45
N ARG A 144 15.33 14.11 2.85
CA ARG A 144 14.21 14.96 3.25
C ARG A 144 13.76 14.56 4.66
N THR A 145 13.55 15.54 5.54
CA THR A 145 13.16 15.27 6.93
C THR A 145 12.00 16.15 7.41
N SER A 146 11.19 15.62 8.34
CA SER A 146 10.23 16.40 9.14
C SER A 146 10.38 16.10 10.63
N LYS A 147 10.14 17.13 11.47
CA LYS A 147 10.11 16.99 12.94
C LYS A 147 8.87 16.25 13.45
N GLY A 148 7.81 16.12 12.65
CA GLY A 148 6.57 15.44 12.99
C GLY A 148 5.96 14.76 11.76
N HIS A 149 4.64 14.88 11.59
CA HIS A 149 3.97 14.63 10.31
C HIS A 149 4.55 15.54 9.20
N TYR A 150 4.23 15.22 7.94
CA TYR A 150 4.59 16.03 6.78
C TYR A 150 3.34 16.29 5.95
N ASP A 151 3.34 17.41 5.22
CA ASP A 151 2.32 17.74 4.24
C ASP A 151 2.52 16.84 3.00
N TYR A 152 1.52 16.02 2.66
CA TYR A 152 1.62 15.12 1.51
C TYR A 152 1.43 15.85 0.17
N GLU A 153 0.67 16.95 0.13
CA GLU A 153 0.40 17.74 -1.08
C GLU A 153 1.65 18.50 -1.52
N GLN A 154 2.44 18.97 -0.55
CA GLN A 154 3.77 19.55 -0.80
C GLN A 154 4.87 18.51 -1.07
N MET A 155 4.76 17.29 -0.52
CA MET A 155 5.88 16.34 -0.54
C MET A 155 5.81 15.22 -1.57
N TRP A 156 4.62 14.82 -2.02
CA TRP A 156 4.43 13.70 -2.96
C TRP A 156 4.61 14.11 -4.43
N PRO A 157 4.94 13.16 -5.33
CA PRO A 157 4.90 13.40 -6.77
C PRO A 157 3.50 13.80 -7.26
N LYS A 158 3.41 14.74 -8.22
CA LYS A 158 2.15 15.15 -8.86
C LYS A 158 1.33 13.96 -9.40
N SER A 159 2.02 12.96 -9.95
CA SER A 159 1.43 11.70 -10.44
C SER A 159 0.81 10.85 -9.33
N SER A 160 1.44 10.80 -8.15
CA SER A 160 0.90 10.15 -6.96
C SER A 160 -0.32 10.89 -6.40
N LEU A 161 -0.32 12.23 -6.40
CA LEU A 161 -1.48 13.02 -6.00
C LEU A 161 -2.67 12.79 -6.96
N LYS A 162 -2.43 12.73 -8.28
CA LYS A 162 -3.46 12.39 -9.27
C LYS A 162 -4.02 10.98 -9.07
N ARG A 163 -3.15 9.99 -8.78
CA ARG A 163 -3.57 8.61 -8.43
C ARG A 163 -4.38 8.55 -7.14
N LEU A 164 -4.00 9.32 -6.12
CA LEU A 164 -4.72 9.43 -4.85
C LEU A 164 -6.14 9.96 -5.06
N GLY A 165 -6.32 11.02 -5.85
CA GLY A 165 -7.66 11.55 -6.20
C GLY A 165 -8.57 10.47 -6.80
N VAL A 166 -8.11 9.82 -7.87
CA VAL A 166 -8.85 8.72 -8.53
C VAL A 166 -9.11 7.54 -7.58
N CYS A 167 -8.20 7.27 -6.63
CA CYS A 167 -8.38 6.24 -5.61
C CYS A 167 -9.50 6.60 -4.63
N LEU A 168 -9.59 7.85 -4.20
CA LEU A 168 -10.61 8.34 -3.25
C LEU A 168 -11.99 8.41 -3.92
N GLU A 169 -12.08 8.92 -5.15
CA GLU A 169 -13.30 8.91 -5.96
C GLU A 169 -13.86 7.50 -6.11
N ARG A 170 -12.99 6.54 -6.50
CA ARG A 170 -13.36 5.12 -6.63
C ARG A 170 -13.80 4.51 -5.30
N PHE A 171 -13.17 4.89 -4.18
CA PHE A 171 -13.51 4.36 -2.87
C PHE A 171 -14.87 4.87 -2.36
N GLU A 172 -15.14 6.18 -2.48
CA GLU A 172 -16.43 6.75 -2.09
C GLU A 172 -17.57 6.27 -3.01
N ALA A 173 -17.32 6.11 -4.31
CA ALA A 173 -18.28 5.49 -5.23
C ALA A 173 -18.62 4.04 -4.83
N ALA A 174 -17.61 3.23 -4.46
CA ALA A 174 -17.82 1.86 -3.99
C ALA A 174 -18.57 1.82 -2.64
N LYS A 175 -18.22 2.69 -1.70
CA LYS A 175 -18.87 2.85 -0.39
C LYS A 175 -20.34 3.27 -0.52
N LYS A 176 -20.64 4.22 -1.41
CA LYS A 176 -22.02 4.60 -1.77
C LYS A 176 -22.78 3.40 -2.32
N ALA A 177 -22.22 2.69 -3.32
CA ALA A 177 -22.85 1.52 -3.91
C ALA A 177 -23.00 0.32 -2.94
N MET A 178 -22.24 0.27 -1.84
CA MET A 178 -22.45 -0.70 -0.76
C MET A 178 -23.58 -0.26 0.19
N ALA A 179 -23.68 1.03 0.52
CA ALA A 179 -24.79 1.56 1.31
C ALA A 179 -26.14 1.43 0.59
N GLU A 180 -26.18 1.73 -0.71
CA GLU A 180 -27.37 1.59 -1.57
C GLU A 180 -27.82 0.13 -1.76
N LYS A 181 -26.95 -0.85 -1.48
CA LYS A 181 -27.27 -2.29 -1.48
C LYS A 181 -27.69 -2.84 -0.13
N LYS A 182 -27.58 -2.06 0.96
CA LYS A 182 -27.96 -2.50 2.31
C LYS A 182 -29.47 -2.61 2.59
N PRO A 183 -30.42 -1.92 1.91
CA PRO A 183 -31.85 -2.06 2.21
C PRO A 183 -32.45 -3.31 1.53
N ALA A 184 -32.06 -4.50 2.00
CA ALA A 184 -32.64 -5.78 1.59
C ALA A 184 -32.65 -6.82 2.74
N ASP A 185 -31.52 -7.04 3.40
CA ASP A 185 -31.37 -8.12 4.39
C ASP A 185 -31.90 -7.80 5.80
N GLU A 186 -32.25 -6.55 6.10
CA GLU A 186 -32.69 -6.11 7.44
C GLU A 186 -34.22 -6.22 7.67
N GLN A 187 -34.95 -7.00 6.86
CA GLN A 187 -36.38 -7.30 7.07
C GLN A 187 -36.72 -8.81 7.11
N ALA A 188 -35.75 -9.68 7.40
CA ALA A 188 -35.96 -11.13 7.48
C ALA A 188 -36.42 -11.64 8.88
N GLU A 189 -36.34 -10.83 9.94
CA GLU A 189 -36.73 -11.22 11.32
C GLU A 189 -37.78 -10.30 11.97
N ALA A 190 -38.90 -10.04 11.28
CA ALA A 190 -40.10 -9.48 11.92
C ALA A 190 -41.41 -9.84 11.20
N GLY A 191 -42.36 -10.43 11.92
CA GLY A 191 -43.80 -10.40 11.58
C GLY A 191 -44.37 -11.58 10.77
N VAL A 192 -45.27 -12.34 11.40
CA VAL A 192 -46.29 -13.17 10.73
C VAL A 192 -47.51 -12.30 10.45
N GLY A 193 -48.02 -12.22 9.19
CA GLY A 193 -49.14 -11.28 8.89
C GLY A 193 -49.71 -11.21 7.45
N GLU A 194 -50.18 -12.34 6.91
CA GLU A 194 -51.39 -12.50 6.05
C GLU A 194 -51.88 -11.40 5.01
N LYS A 195 -51.83 -11.77 3.70
CA LYS A 195 -52.73 -11.45 2.53
C LYS A 195 -52.76 -10.06 1.78
N ASN A 196 -52.56 -10.17 0.44
CA ASN A 196 -53.25 -9.54 -0.74
C ASN A 196 -53.37 -7.99 -0.87
N GLU A 197 -53.41 -7.33 -2.06
CA GLU A 197 -53.52 -7.73 -3.49
C GLU A 197 -53.07 -6.57 -4.48
N ILE A 198 -52.46 -6.90 -5.65
CA ILE A 198 -52.49 -6.25 -7.02
C ILE A 198 -52.26 -4.70 -7.19
N ARG A 199 -51.53 -4.11 -8.19
CA ARG A 199 -50.77 -4.55 -9.40
C ARG A 199 -49.29 -4.02 -9.37
N VAL A 200 -48.69 -3.11 -10.20
CA VAL A 200 -49.01 -2.26 -11.40
C VAL A 200 -47.72 -1.98 -12.23
N GLU A 201 -47.80 -1.43 -13.46
CA GLU A 201 -46.68 -0.89 -14.27
C GLU A 201 -46.38 0.62 -13.94
N GLU A 202 -45.40 1.37 -14.49
CA GLU A 202 -44.72 1.36 -15.81
C GLU A 202 -43.32 2.05 -15.82
N ASP A 203 -42.72 2.22 -17.01
CA ASP A 203 -41.28 2.43 -17.33
C ASP A 203 -40.79 3.91 -17.34
N GLY A 204 -39.46 4.17 -17.44
CA GLY A 204 -38.91 5.54 -17.43
C GLY A 204 -37.38 5.74 -17.59
N ASP A 205 -36.83 5.54 -18.80
CA ASP A 205 -35.42 5.79 -19.17
C ASP A 205 -35.01 7.28 -19.36
N LYS A 206 -33.75 7.64 -19.01
CA LYS A 206 -32.78 8.41 -19.87
C LYS A 206 -31.41 8.75 -19.23
N THR A 207 -30.35 8.69 -20.02
CA THR A 207 -29.01 9.30 -19.80
C THR A 207 -28.90 10.67 -20.52
N PRO A 208 -27.88 11.53 -20.23
CA PRO A 208 -26.80 11.74 -21.22
C PRO A 208 -25.39 12.10 -20.65
N THR A 209 -24.44 12.47 -21.51
CA THR A 209 -22.97 12.45 -21.30
C THR A 209 -22.24 13.75 -21.75
N ALA A 210 -21.12 14.14 -21.11
CA ALA A 210 -20.02 15.00 -21.62
C ALA A 210 -18.85 15.02 -20.58
N THR A 211 -17.56 14.70 -20.79
CA THR A 211 -16.48 15.03 -21.78
C THR A 211 -15.68 16.32 -21.48
N GLY A 212 -14.34 16.22 -21.43
CA GLY A 212 -13.40 17.37 -21.37
C GLY A 212 -11.93 16.98 -21.09
N ASP A 213 -11.04 17.18 -22.06
CA ASP A 213 -9.61 16.84 -22.01
C ASP A 213 -8.69 18.06 -21.74
N SER A 214 -7.43 17.82 -21.34
CA SER A 214 -6.32 18.78 -21.53
C SER A 214 -4.93 18.11 -21.41
N GLU A 215 -3.97 18.61 -22.19
CA GLU A 215 -2.58 18.13 -22.27
C GLU A 215 -1.57 19.18 -21.76
N SER A 216 -0.40 18.73 -21.28
CA SER A 216 0.87 19.49 -21.25
C SER A 216 1.99 18.54 -20.79
N GLY A 217 3.10 18.45 -21.54
CA GLY A 217 4.05 17.33 -21.43
C GLY A 217 5.52 17.73 -21.57
N GLU A 218 5.99 18.69 -20.77
CA GLU A 218 7.38 19.20 -20.82
C GLU A 218 8.24 18.83 -19.58
N ASP A 219 7.69 18.09 -18.61
CA ASP A 219 8.38 17.61 -17.38
C ASP A 219 8.79 16.11 -17.49
N ASP A 220 8.20 15.38 -18.45
CA ASP A 220 8.27 13.91 -18.53
C ASP A 220 9.64 13.37 -19.00
N GLU A 221 10.30 14.00 -19.96
CA GLU A 221 11.54 13.45 -20.54
C GLU A 221 12.69 13.38 -19.52
N ALA A 222 12.82 14.39 -18.67
CA ALA A 222 13.82 14.41 -17.60
C ALA A 222 13.55 13.33 -16.53
N PHE A 223 12.30 12.95 -16.33
CA PHE A 223 11.93 11.80 -15.49
C PHE A 223 12.24 10.47 -16.19
N GLU A 224 11.88 10.33 -17.48
CA GLU A 224 12.16 9.12 -18.26
C GLU A 224 13.66 8.79 -18.34
N GLN A 225 14.53 9.79 -18.51
CA GLN A 225 15.98 9.56 -18.58
C GLN A 225 16.52 8.96 -17.27
N ARG A 226 16.09 9.48 -16.11
CA ARG A 226 16.44 8.91 -14.79
C ARG A 226 15.88 7.50 -14.61
N PHE A 227 14.67 7.24 -15.11
CA PHE A 227 14.06 5.91 -15.08
C PHE A 227 14.85 4.90 -15.92
N ARG A 228 15.17 5.23 -17.18
CA ARG A 228 15.94 4.35 -18.10
C ARG A 228 17.31 3.97 -17.51
N GLU A 229 17.99 4.91 -16.86
CA GLU A 229 19.27 4.65 -16.20
C GLU A 229 19.12 3.71 -14.99
N THR A 230 18.08 3.89 -14.19
CA THR A 230 17.77 3.01 -13.05
C THR A 230 17.38 1.59 -13.52
N GLU A 231 16.57 1.50 -14.57
CA GLU A 231 16.15 0.25 -15.25
C GLU A 231 17.37 -0.52 -15.79
N ARG A 232 18.33 0.18 -16.41
CA ARG A 232 19.62 -0.37 -16.87
C ARG A 232 20.43 -0.95 -15.71
N VAL A 233 20.64 -0.18 -14.64
CA VAL A 233 21.40 -0.62 -13.45
C VAL A 233 20.74 -1.81 -12.75
N LEU A 234 19.42 -1.88 -12.70
CA LEU A 234 18.69 -3.01 -12.13
C LEU A 234 18.87 -4.28 -12.97
N ASN A 235 18.69 -4.19 -14.29
CA ASN A 235 18.86 -5.32 -15.20
C ASN A 235 20.31 -5.84 -15.23
N GLU A 236 21.30 -4.95 -15.19
CA GLU A 236 22.71 -5.35 -15.02
C GLU A 236 22.96 -6.10 -13.70
N ARG A 237 22.34 -5.65 -12.59
CA ARG A 237 22.46 -6.33 -11.28
C ARG A 237 21.79 -7.70 -11.30
N LEU A 238 20.61 -7.82 -11.92
CA LEU A 238 19.90 -9.09 -12.07
C LEU A 238 20.71 -10.08 -12.92
N ALA A 239 21.23 -9.68 -14.09
CA ALA A 239 22.09 -10.53 -14.92
C ALA A 239 23.36 -10.99 -14.17
N LYS A 240 24.00 -10.10 -13.41
CA LYS A 240 25.17 -10.41 -12.56
C LYS A 240 24.83 -11.32 -11.36
N LEU A 241 23.55 -11.47 -11.01
CA LEU A 241 23.08 -12.40 -9.98
C LEU A 241 22.71 -13.75 -10.61
N SER A 242 22.01 -13.80 -11.75
CA SER A 242 21.73 -15.05 -12.48
C SER A 242 23.00 -15.80 -12.84
N LEU A 243 23.98 -15.12 -13.46
CA LEU A 243 25.28 -15.70 -13.80
C LEU A 243 26.07 -16.23 -12.59
N LYS A 244 25.82 -15.70 -11.39
CA LYS A 244 26.43 -16.19 -10.13
C LYS A 244 25.69 -17.39 -9.53
N LEU A 245 24.41 -17.56 -9.84
CA LEU A 245 23.64 -18.74 -9.46
C LEU A 245 23.99 -19.90 -10.41
N GLU A 246 23.90 -19.64 -11.72
CA GLU A 246 24.26 -20.58 -12.78
C GLU A 246 25.71 -21.08 -12.63
N GLY A 247 26.69 -20.17 -12.51
CA GLY A 247 28.09 -20.51 -12.27
C GLY A 247 28.41 -21.03 -10.85
N GLY A 248 27.41 -21.11 -9.96
CA GLY A 248 27.53 -21.67 -8.62
C GLY A 248 27.21 -23.17 -8.54
N GLU A 249 26.38 -23.69 -9.45
CA GLU A 249 25.90 -25.07 -9.38
C GLU A 249 26.96 -26.09 -9.85
N GLU A 250 27.78 -25.74 -10.86
CA GLU A 250 28.81 -26.63 -11.44
C GLU A 250 29.89 -27.08 -10.42
N GLN A 251 30.19 -26.30 -9.39
CA GLN A 251 31.28 -26.60 -8.44
C GLN A 251 30.91 -27.59 -7.33
N THR A 252 29.68 -28.12 -7.30
CA THR A 252 29.24 -29.08 -6.26
C THR A 252 29.45 -30.55 -6.65
N SER A 253 29.82 -30.84 -7.90
CA SER A 253 29.81 -32.20 -8.48
C SER A 253 31.17 -32.93 -8.47
N SER A 254 31.94 -32.92 -7.37
CA SER A 254 33.06 -33.88 -7.17
C SER A 254 33.59 -33.93 -5.74
N ALA A 255 32.89 -34.63 -4.83
CA ALA A 255 33.36 -34.85 -3.45
C ALA A 255 32.98 -36.23 -2.88
N SER A 256 33.68 -37.26 -3.34
CA SER A 256 33.85 -38.58 -2.70
C SER A 256 35.23 -39.11 -3.13
N PRO A 257 35.97 -39.89 -2.30
CA PRO A 257 35.52 -40.63 -1.11
C PRO A 257 36.28 -40.28 0.19
N ILE A 258 35.80 -40.81 1.32
CA ILE A 258 36.44 -41.87 2.14
C ILE A 258 35.34 -42.59 2.92
#